data_AF-A0A7S3M7B1-F1
#
_entry.id   AF-A0A7S3M7B1-F1
#
_cell.length_a   1.000
_cell.length_b   1.000
_cell.length_c   1.000
_cell.angle_alpha   90.00
_cell.angle_beta   90.00
_cell.angle_gamma   90.00
#
_symmetry.space_group_name_H-M   'P 1'
#
loop_
_entity.id
_entity.type
_entity.pdbx_description
1 polymer ?
#
loop_
_entity_poly.entity_id
_entity_poly.type
_entity_poly.pdbx_seq_one_letter_code
_entity_poly.pdbx_strand_id
1 'polypeptide(L)'
;MEASSHQGSSPHHSFRAAMKLALSGVVAALAVFRVAALKQDPCAGCDEGLSLAYQSCARDFGNPCAETNEAGIVGAGPGTKKDVSCCLKKDKHDRCMQCKSMDCQFATCHTNKRYYSERTLVMEDKTKTKEAYESHDAKAMKAAGWGL
;
A
#
# COMPACT_ATOMS: atom_id res chain seq x y z
N MET A 1 83.64 13.03 -43.27
CA MET A 1 82.40 13.76 -43.55
C MET A 1 81.51 12.78 -44.31
N GLU A 2 80.99 11.79 -43.57
CA GLU A 2 79.61 11.78 -43.02
C GLU A 2 78.60 11.71 -44.18
N ALA A 3 78.16 10.50 -44.57
CA ALA A 3 77.13 9.65 -43.94
C ALA A 3 75.77 10.37 -43.90
N SER A 4 74.62 9.80 -44.22
CA SER A 4 74.22 8.53 -44.82
C SER A 4 72.75 8.71 -45.20
N SER A 5 72.31 8.06 -46.26
CA SER A 5 70.90 7.87 -46.63
C SER A 5 70.08 7.13 -45.56
N HIS A 6 68.77 7.40 -45.47
CA HIS A 6 67.66 6.47 -45.81
C HIS A 6 66.35 6.65 -45.00
N GLN A 7 65.23 6.48 -45.72
CA GLN A 7 63.86 6.05 -45.32
C GLN A 7 63.09 6.96 -44.31
N GLY A 8 61.77 7.10 -44.30
CA GLY A 8 60.65 6.34 -44.85
C GLY A 8 59.56 6.16 -43.77
N SER A 9 58.30 6.45 -44.11
CA SER A 9 57.02 6.07 -43.45
C SER A 9 56.61 6.68 -42.08
N SER A 10 55.30 7.01 -41.98
CA SER A 10 54.48 7.38 -40.79
C SER A 10 54.34 6.22 -39.77
N PRO A 11 53.49 6.23 -38.71
CA PRO A 11 52.68 7.27 -38.02
C PRO A 11 52.75 7.19 -36.45
N HIS A 12 52.59 8.28 -35.68
CA HIS A 12 52.24 8.13 -34.24
C HIS A 12 51.40 9.31 -33.67
N HIS A 13 50.20 8.92 -33.23
CA HIS A 13 49.31 9.43 -32.17
C HIS A 13 49.69 10.62 -31.26
N SER A 14 48.60 11.30 -30.86
CA SER A 14 48.25 11.70 -29.48
C SER A 14 48.71 13.07 -28.96
N PHE A 15 47.83 14.08 -29.09
CA PHE A 15 47.49 15.04 -28.02
C PHE A 15 46.05 15.55 -28.30
N ARG A 16 45.00 14.82 -27.90
CA ARG A 16 44.12 15.10 -26.73
C ARG A 16 43.68 16.57 -26.65
N ALA A 17 42.48 16.93 -27.10
CA ALA A 17 41.20 16.78 -26.39
C ALA A 17 41.11 17.62 -25.09
N ALA A 18 40.72 18.90 -25.18
CA ALA A 18 40.40 19.72 -24.00
C ALA A 18 39.49 20.93 -24.29
N MET A 19 38.51 20.82 -25.22
CA MET A 19 37.59 21.93 -25.53
C MET A 19 36.15 21.44 -25.76
N LYS A 20 35.65 20.53 -24.93
CA LYS A 20 34.22 20.11 -24.93
C LYS A 20 33.65 19.87 -23.53
N LEU A 21 34.27 20.42 -22.49
CA LEU A 21 33.90 20.20 -21.08
C LEU A 21 33.56 21.51 -20.33
N ALA A 22 32.96 22.49 -21.00
CA ALA A 22 32.57 23.76 -20.35
C ALA A 22 31.06 24.04 -20.36
N LEU A 23 30.22 23.14 -20.90
CA LEU A 23 28.77 23.36 -21.00
C LEU A 23 27.93 22.16 -20.50
N SER A 24 28.41 21.47 -19.47
CA SER A 24 27.59 20.45 -18.76
C SER A 24 27.69 20.54 -17.24
N GLY A 25 28.40 21.53 -16.68
CA GLY A 25 28.57 21.69 -15.24
C GLY A 25 27.45 22.46 -14.52
N VAL A 26 26.58 23.17 -15.24
CA VAL A 26 25.58 24.08 -14.61
C VAL A 26 24.21 23.43 -14.41
N VAL A 27 23.89 22.31 -15.08
CA VAL A 27 22.59 21.63 -14.89
C VAL A 27 22.60 20.68 -13.68
N ALA A 28 23.77 20.37 -13.12
CA ALA A 28 23.90 19.44 -11.98
C ALA A 28 23.64 20.09 -10.60
N ALA A 29 23.14 21.33 -10.52
CA ALA A 29 23.00 22.07 -9.26
C ALA A 29 21.56 22.37 -8.80
N LEU A 30 20.50 21.97 -9.54
CA LEU A 30 19.12 22.37 -9.20
C LEU A 30 18.08 21.24 -9.29
N ALA A 31 18.38 20.06 -8.77
CA ALA A 31 17.35 19.03 -8.58
C ALA A 31 17.51 18.30 -7.24
N VAL A 32 17.63 19.05 -6.14
CA VAL A 32 17.34 18.50 -4.81
C VAL A 32 15.81 18.50 -4.66
N PHE A 33 15.13 17.55 -5.29
CA PHE A 33 13.74 17.27 -4.97
C PHE A 33 13.69 16.79 -3.52
N ARG A 34 13.33 17.68 -2.60
CA ARG A 34 12.95 17.33 -1.24
C ARG A 34 11.68 16.48 -1.33
N VAL A 35 11.83 15.15 -1.28
CA VAL A 35 10.71 14.26 -1.02
C VAL A 35 10.25 14.58 0.40
N ALA A 36 9.23 15.43 0.55
CA ALA A 36 8.52 15.54 1.80
C ALA A 36 8.03 14.12 2.13
N ALA A 37 8.51 13.56 3.23
CA ALA A 37 8.06 12.25 3.71
C ALA A 37 6.56 12.35 3.98
N LEU A 38 5.73 11.94 3.01
CA LEU A 38 4.31 11.75 3.23
C LEU A 38 4.21 10.67 4.29
N LYS A 39 3.96 11.07 5.54
CA LYS A 39 3.73 10.16 6.65
C LYS A 39 2.48 9.37 6.29
N GLN A 40 2.67 8.14 5.80
CA GLN A 40 1.55 7.26 5.49
C GLN A 40 0.80 6.98 6.79
N ASP A 41 -0.49 7.31 6.84
CA ASP A 41 -1.33 6.93 7.96
C ASP A 41 -1.59 5.41 7.89
N PRO A 42 -1.04 4.62 8.83
CA PRO A 42 -1.24 3.18 8.85
C PRO A 42 -2.72 2.79 9.00
N CYS A 43 -3.55 3.70 9.53
CA CYS A 43 -4.96 3.50 9.85
C CYS A 43 -5.93 4.04 8.78
N ALA A 44 -5.42 4.71 7.75
CA ALA A 44 -6.24 5.17 6.62
C ALA A 44 -6.92 3.99 5.91
N GLY A 45 -8.21 4.10 5.59
CA GLY A 45 -8.99 3.05 4.91
C GLY A 45 -9.36 1.85 5.79
N CYS A 46 -9.34 2.01 7.11
CA CYS A 46 -9.90 1.02 8.05
C CYS A 46 -11.42 1.18 8.15
N ASP A 47 -12.15 0.81 7.10
CA ASP A 47 -13.60 0.91 7.00
C ASP A 47 -14.27 -0.47 6.84
N GLU A 48 -15.61 -0.47 6.80
CA GLU A 48 -16.41 -1.69 6.64
C GLU A 48 -16.15 -2.38 5.28
N GLY A 49 -15.81 -1.63 4.23
CA GLY A 49 -15.50 -2.19 2.92
C GLY A 49 -14.26 -3.08 2.97
N LEU A 50 -13.20 -2.61 3.64
CA LEU A 50 -12.00 -3.41 3.89
C LEU A 50 -12.33 -4.65 4.73
N SER A 51 -13.17 -4.50 5.76
CA SER A 51 -13.49 -5.60 6.67
C SER A 51 -14.27 -6.73 5.98
N LEU A 52 -15.25 -6.38 5.12
CA LEU A 52 -15.98 -7.31 4.27
C LEU A 52 -15.08 -7.98 3.22
N ALA A 53 -14.15 -7.22 2.64
CA ALA A 53 -13.22 -7.76 1.65
C ALA A 53 -12.25 -8.77 2.29
N TYR A 54 -11.80 -8.51 3.53
CA TYR A 54 -11.04 -9.49 4.32
C TYR A 54 -11.88 -10.74 4.62
N GLN A 55 -13.12 -10.59 5.09
CA GLN A 55 -14.01 -11.73 5.37
C GLN A 55 -14.22 -12.61 4.14
N SER A 56 -14.38 -12.00 2.96
CA SER A 56 -14.49 -12.73 1.68
C SER A 56 -13.22 -13.52 1.39
N CYS A 57 -12.05 -12.88 1.55
CA CYS A 57 -10.76 -13.54 1.39
C CYS A 57 -10.53 -14.69 2.40
N ALA A 58 -10.92 -14.51 3.65
CA ALA A 58 -10.80 -15.54 4.69
C ALA A 58 -11.73 -16.73 4.38
N ARG A 59 -12.94 -16.48 3.88
CA ARG A 59 -13.86 -17.53 3.41
C ARG A 59 -13.28 -18.34 2.26
N ASP A 60 -12.74 -17.65 1.24
CA ASP A 60 -12.34 -18.31 -0.01
C ASP A 60 -10.94 -18.97 0.11
N PHE A 61 -10.03 -18.38 0.88
CA PHE A 61 -8.62 -18.81 0.93
C PHE A 61 -8.15 -19.29 2.30
N GLY A 62 -8.90 -19.04 3.37
CA GLY A 62 -8.46 -19.30 4.75
C GLY A 62 -7.30 -18.38 5.12
N ASN A 63 -6.06 -18.88 5.01
CA ASN A 63 -4.85 -18.07 5.12
C ASN A 63 -4.29 -17.73 3.72
N PRO A 64 -4.63 -16.56 3.14
CA PRO A 64 -4.15 -16.16 1.82
C PRO A 64 -2.65 -15.82 1.79
N CYS A 65 -2.02 -15.61 2.95
CA CYS A 65 -0.60 -15.32 3.08
C CYS A 65 0.27 -16.57 3.30
N ALA A 66 -0.33 -17.77 3.38
CA ALA A 66 0.44 -18.99 3.57
C ALA A 66 1.29 -19.30 2.33
N GLU A 67 2.54 -19.69 2.59
CA GLU A 67 3.53 -20.14 1.60
C GLU A 67 3.72 -21.66 1.64
N THR A 68 3.42 -22.28 2.78
CA THR A 68 3.49 -23.73 3.00
C THR A 68 2.31 -24.25 3.82
N ASN A 69 2.00 -25.54 3.68
CA ASN A 69 1.12 -26.32 4.53
C ASN A 69 1.73 -27.73 4.74
N GLU A 70 1.01 -28.65 5.38
CA GLU A 70 1.49 -30.03 5.63
C GLU A 70 1.82 -30.82 4.35
N ALA A 71 1.24 -30.43 3.22
CA ALA A 71 1.48 -31.05 1.91
C ALA A 71 2.63 -30.40 1.12
N GLY A 72 3.28 -29.36 1.67
CA GLY A 72 4.39 -28.65 1.03
C GLY A 72 4.04 -27.19 0.68
N ILE A 73 4.53 -26.70 -0.46
CA ILE A 73 4.35 -25.30 -0.88
C ILE A 73 2.88 -25.07 -1.29
N VAL A 74 2.24 -24.03 -0.76
CA VAL A 74 0.92 -23.57 -1.19
C VAL A 74 1.06 -22.38 -2.12
N GLY A 75 0.70 -22.55 -3.39
CA GLY A 75 0.76 -21.49 -4.40
C GLY A 75 1.49 -21.91 -5.66
N ALA A 76 1.99 -20.92 -6.40
CA ALA A 76 2.67 -21.12 -7.69
C ALA A 76 4.15 -21.55 -7.55
N GLY A 77 4.74 -21.44 -6.36
CA GLY A 77 6.12 -21.82 -6.10
C GLY A 77 6.62 -21.33 -4.73
N PRO A 78 7.88 -21.65 -4.37
CA PRO A 78 8.48 -21.20 -3.12
C PRO A 78 8.56 -19.67 -3.08
N GLY A 79 8.06 -19.05 -2.00
CA GLY A 79 8.01 -17.61 -1.84
C GLY A 79 6.84 -16.92 -2.57
N THR A 80 5.87 -17.68 -3.09
CA THR A 80 4.61 -17.15 -3.59
C THR A 80 3.46 -17.35 -2.60
N LYS A 81 2.85 -16.24 -2.19
CA LYS A 81 1.62 -16.23 -1.38
C LYS A 81 0.51 -16.97 -2.12
N LYS A 82 -0.33 -17.71 -1.36
CA LYS A 82 -1.53 -18.37 -1.88
C LYS A 82 -2.44 -17.43 -2.68
N ASP A 83 -2.64 -16.20 -2.20
CA ASP A 83 -3.21 -15.11 -3.00
C ASP A 83 -2.67 -13.75 -2.51
N VAL A 84 -1.94 -13.04 -3.37
CA VAL A 84 -1.28 -11.77 -3.00
C VAL A 84 -2.32 -10.69 -2.68
N SER A 85 -3.40 -10.61 -3.44
CA SER A 85 -4.43 -9.57 -3.29
C SER A 85 -5.17 -9.70 -1.96
N CYS A 86 -5.54 -10.93 -1.59
CA CYS A 86 -6.16 -11.27 -0.32
C CYS A 86 -5.18 -11.23 0.84
N CYS A 87 -3.91 -11.54 0.61
CA CYS A 87 -2.90 -11.39 1.64
C CYS A 87 -2.70 -9.92 2.02
N LEU A 88 -2.62 -9.00 1.04
CA LEU A 88 -2.52 -7.57 1.31
C LEU A 88 -3.74 -7.05 2.09
N LYS A 89 -4.95 -7.55 1.79
CA LYS A 89 -6.16 -7.21 2.54
C LYS A 89 -6.11 -7.76 3.97
N LYS A 90 -5.63 -8.97 4.17
CA LYS A 90 -5.40 -9.54 5.50
C LYS A 90 -4.39 -8.70 6.30
N ASP A 91 -3.23 -8.39 5.73
CA ASP A 91 -2.21 -7.61 6.43
C ASP A 91 -2.72 -6.21 6.80
N LYS A 92 -3.53 -5.60 5.91
CA LYS A 92 -4.20 -4.34 6.21
C LYS A 92 -5.29 -4.51 7.27
N HIS A 93 -6.07 -5.58 7.23
CA HIS A 93 -7.06 -5.90 8.25
C HIS A 93 -6.42 -6.04 9.63
N ASP A 94 -5.32 -6.78 9.75
CA ASP A 94 -4.57 -6.97 11.00
C ASP A 94 -4.06 -5.63 11.53
N ARG A 95 -3.56 -4.76 10.64
CA ARG A 95 -3.17 -3.38 11.00
C ARG A 95 -4.35 -2.55 11.48
N CYS A 96 -5.51 -2.67 10.84
CA CYS A 96 -6.72 -1.96 11.25
C CYS A 96 -7.25 -2.43 12.61
N MET A 97 -7.11 -3.72 12.93
CA MET A 97 -7.40 -4.25 14.26
C MET A 97 -6.49 -3.63 15.32
N GLN A 98 -5.20 -3.42 15.01
CA GLN A 98 -4.29 -2.68 15.90
C GLN A 98 -4.73 -1.21 16.04
N CYS A 99 -5.04 -0.53 14.93
CA CYS A 99 -5.53 0.84 14.94
C CYS A 99 -6.77 1.03 15.81
N LYS A 100 -7.70 0.06 15.80
CA LYS A 100 -8.88 0.07 16.67
C LYS A 100 -8.51 0.21 18.16
N SER A 101 -7.47 -0.49 18.59
CA SER A 101 -6.98 -0.46 19.98
C SER A 101 -6.17 0.77 20.38
N MET A 102 -5.74 1.62 19.44
CA MET A 102 -4.85 2.75 19.74
C MET A 102 -5.58 3.93 20.40
N ASP A 103 -5.15 4.40 21.56
CA ASP A 103 -5.77 5.57 22.21
C ASP A 103 -5.43 6.91 21.54
N CYS A 104 -6.40 7.81 21.56
CA CYS A 104 -6.45 9.06 20.79
C CYS A 104 -5.54 10.21 21.31
N GLN A 105 -4.56 9.94 22.18
CA GLN A 105 -3.71 11.00 22.71
C GLN A 105 -2.68 11.49 21.67
N PHE A 106 -2.73 12.79 21.36
CA PHE A 106 -1.85 13.53 20.44
C PHE A 106 -1.78 12.96 19.00
N ALA A 107 -2.63 13.48 18.11
CA ALA A 107 -2.63 13.26 16.65
C ALA A 107 -2.90 11.82 16.13
N THR A 108 -3.30 10.89 17.00
CA THR A 108 -3.67 9.49 16.66
C THR A 108 -5.17 9.28 16.38
N CYS A 109 -5.97 10.35 16.32
CA CYS A 109 -7.44 10.29 16.19
C CYS A 109 -7.98 9.82 14.83
N HIS A 110 -7.14 9.46 13.86
CA HIS A 110 -7.59 9.03 12.53
C HIS A 110 -7.99 7.53 12.46
N THR A 111 -8.29 6.92 13.60
CA THR A 111 -8.62 5.48 13.70
C THR A 111 -10.12 5.22 13.73
N ASN A 112 -10.56 4.13 13.09
CA ASN A 112 -11.93 3.64 13.24
C ASN A 112 -12.03 2.73 14.48
N LYS A 113 -12.52 3.30 15.59
CA LYS A 113 -12.75 2.58 16.85
C LYS A 113 -13.81 1.48 16.76
N ARG A 114 -14.67 1.53 15.75
CA ARG A 114 -15.73 0.55 15.51
C ARG A 114 -15.32 -0.49 14.49
N TYR A 115 -14.09 -0.46 13.98
CA TYR A 115 -13.61 -1.38 12.95
C TYR A 115 -13.95 -2.83 13.28
N TYR A 116 -14.50 -3.54 12.29
CA TYR A 116 -14.95 -4.94 12.38
C TYR A 116 -16.12 -5.22 13.34
N SER A 117 -16.73 -4.16 13.91
CA SER A 117 -17.88 -4.25 14.82
C SER A 117 -19.02 -3.32 14.42
N GLU A 118 -18.89 -2.61 13.29
CA GLU A 118 -19.84 -1.60 12.84
C GLU A 118 -21.25 -2.17 12.74
N ARG A 119 -21.41 -3.34 12.10
CA ARG A 119 -22.72 -4.00 11.96
C ARG A 119 -23.27 -4.48 13.31
N THR A 120 -22.43 -5.08 14.15
CA THR A 120 -22.86 -5.58 15.47
C THR A 120 -23.36 -4.44 16.33
N LEU A 121 -22.61 -3.34 16.42
CA LEU A 121 -23.00 -2.15 17.19
C LEU A 121 -24.29 -1.52 16.64
N VAL A 122 -24.42 -1.45 15.30
CA VAL A 122 -25.65 -0.96 14.66
C VAL A 122 -26.85 -1.86 15.00
N MET A 123 -26.68 -3.17 15.07
CA MET A 123 -27.75 -4.08 15.46
C MET A 123 -28.09 -3.97 16.95
N GLU A 124 -27.08 -3.93 17.82
CA GLU A 124 -27.27 -3.68 19.25
C GLU A 124 -28.06 -2.39 19.48
N ASP A 125 -27.66 -1.29 18.84
CA ASP A 125 -28.33 0.00 18.92
C ASP A 125 -29.80 -0.06 18.49
N LYS A 126 -30.13 -0.80 17.43
CA LYS A 126 -31.53 -1.01 16.98
C LYS A 126 -32.34 -1.79 17.99
N THR A 127 -31.74 -2.81 18.62
CA THR A 127 -32.46 -3.73 19.51
C THR A 127 -32.53 -3.26 20.96
N LYS A 128 -31.90 -2.12 21.30
CA LYS A 128 -31.87 -1.59 22.67
C LYS A 128 -33.27 -1.30 23.24
N THR A 129 -34.17 -0.77 22.43
CA THR A 129 -35.57 -0.54 22.84
C THR A 129 -36.53 -0.86 21.71
N LYS A 130 -37.80 -1.07 22.05
CA LYS A 130 -38.87 -1.28 21.08
C LYS A 130 -38.99 -0.09 20.13
N GLU A 131 -38.89 1.13 20.66
CA GLU A 131 -38.96 2.38 19.91
C GLU A 131 -37.77 2.54 18.94
N ALA A 132 -36.57 2.14 19.36
CA ALA A 132 -35.38 2.16 18.51
C ALA A 132 -35.53 1.19 17.33
N TYR A 133 -36.10 0.01 17.58
CA TYR A 133 -36.40 -0.98 16.55
C TYR A 133 -37.47 -0.46 15.57
N GLU A 134 -38.60 0.02 16.07
CA GLU A 134 -39.71 0.56 15.26
C GLU A 134 -39.27 1.75 14.42
N SER A 135 -38.47 2.66 14.98
CA SER A 135 -37.93 3.82 14.26
C SER A 135 -36.98 3.42 13.14
N HIS A 136 -36.11 2.44 13.40
CA HIS A 136 -35.19 1.93 12.38
C HIS A 136 -35.95 1.25 11.23
N ASP A 137 -36.94 0.41 11.54
CA ASP A 137 -37.77 -0.25 10.53
C ASP A 137 -38.62 0.74 9.75
N ALA A 138 -39.27 1.70 10.42
CA ALA A 138 -40.03 2.76 9.74
C ALA A 138 -39.14 3.54 8.75
N LYS A 139 -37.90 3.85 9.14
CA LYS A 139 -36.92 4.51 8.26
C LYS A 139 -36.52 3.63 7.07
N ALA A 140 -36.27 2.34 7.31
CA ALA A 140 -35.92 1.38 6.26
C ALA A 140 -37.07 1.17 5.27
N MET A 141 -38.30 1.02 5.78
CA MET A 141 -39.52 0.88 5.00
C MET A 141 -39.78 2.13 4.16
N LYS A 142 -39.65 3.34 4.75
CA LYS A 142 -39.76 4.61 4.03
C LYS A 142 -38.70 4.74 2.93
N ALA A 143 -37.45 4.36 3.21
CA ALA A 143 -36.38 4.38 2.21
C ALA A 143 -36.62 3.38 1.07
N ALA A 144 -37.30 2.27 1.35
CA ALA A 144 -37.75 1.30 0.37
C ALA A 144 -39.05 1.70 -0.36
N GLY A 145 -39.59 2.88 -0.10
CA GLY A 145 -40.80 3.40 -0.74
C GLY A 145 -42.12 2.90 -0.15
N TRP A 146 -42.08 2.28 1.03
CA TRP A 146 -43.28 1.86 1.76
C TRP A 146 -43.74 2.98 2.70
N GLY A 147 -44.99 3.39 2.60
CA GLY A 147 -45.60 4.43 3.44
C GLY A 147 -45.50 5.83 2.83
N LEU A 148 -46.43 6.14 1.92
CA LEU A 148 -46.87 7.51 1.59
C LEU A 148 -47.51 8.17 2.82
#